data_AF-A0A1C4GXX7-F1
#
_entry.id   AF-A0A1C4GXX7-F1
#
_cell.length_a   1.000
_cell.length_b   1.000
_cell.length_c   1.000
_cell.angle_alpha   90.00
_cell.angle_beta   90.00
_cell.angle_gamma   90.00
#
_symmetry.space_group_name_H-M   'P 1'
#
loop_
_entity.id
_entity.type
_entity.pdbx_description
1 polymer ?
#
loop_
_entity_poly.entity_id
_entity_poly.type
_entity_poly.pdbx_seq_one_letter_code
_entity_poly.pdbx_strand_id
1 'polypeptide(L)'
;MIKPFILATFMSSLILSACSSSEQNKIQIHPEDYKVENVVQLEQRFETLNQQLSRDYQNFKKNNAIAFSDQSIFDVQQLQTLDLHAVSRTSLKPVKQAYCKMMNDYFVQMYYLGHQNISLLSQTQWPKIKNQDLIKDFSSADQFYDFILNRYTHYRQAQEIMGFGCNLKQALQEN
;
A
#
# COMPACT_ATOMS: atom_id res chain seq x y z
N MET A 1 22.40 -52.46 42.22
CA MET A 1 21.73 -52.07 40.95
C MET A 1 20.55 -51.18 41.29
N ILE A 2 20.44 -50.02 40.63
CA ILE A 2 19.52 -48.91 40.96
C ILE A 2 18.16 -49.10 40.24
N LYS A 3 17.09 -48.70 40.95
CA LYS A 3 15.63 -48.64 40.66
C LYS A 3 15.17 -48.52 39.19
N PRO A 4 14.00 -49.10 38.84
CA PRO A 4 13.20 -48.61 37.72
C PRO A 4 12.26 -47.48 38.17
N PHE A 5 12.37 -46.34 37.49
CA PHE A 5 11.41 -45.23 37.53
C PHE A 5 10.28 -45.54 36.53
N ILE A 6 9.02 -45.39 36.96
CA ILE A 6 7.84 -45.45 36.09
C ILE A 6 7.78 -44.12 35.33
N LEU A 7 7.97 -44.18 34.01
CA LEU A 7 7.86 -43.03 33.11
C LEU A 7 6.38 -42.85 32.71
N ALA A 8 5.73 -41.82 33.25
CA ALA A 8 4.39 -41.42 32.82
C ALA A 8 4.49 -40.65 31.50
N THR A 9 4.00 -41.24 30.40
CA THR A 9 3.88 -40.60 29.09
C THR A 9 2.67 -39.66 29.09
N PHE A 10 2.93 -38.36 29.26
CA PHE A 10 1.96 -37.31 29.02
C PHE A 10 1.87 -37.08 27.49
N MET A 11 0.81 -37.58 26.86
CA MET A 11 0.46 -37.26 25.47
C MET A 11 0.00 -35.80 25.40
N SER A 12 0.94 -34.89 25.16
CA SER A 12 0.62 -33.50 24.78
C SER A 12 -0.03 -33.50 23.41
N SER A 13 -1.35 -33.33 23.40
CA SER A 13 -2.12 -32.92 22.23
C SER A 13 -1.55 -31.62 21.68
N LEU A 14 -0.86 -31.69 20.54
CA LEU A 14 -0.54 -30.53 19.73
C LEU A 14 -1.86 -29.99 19.17
N ILE A 15 -2.41 -29.02 19.88
CA ILE A 15 -3.51 -28.18 19.39
C ILE A 15 -2.95 -27.46 18.17
N LEU A 16 -3.46 -27.84 16.99
CA LEU A 16 -3.34 -27.06 15.77
C LEU A 16 -3.94 -25.67 16.06
N SER A 17 -3.09 -24.70 16.43
CA SER A 17 -3.49 -23.31 16.45
C SER A 17 -3.82 -22.93 15.01
N ALA A 18 -5.12 -22.77 14.79
CA ALA A 18 -5.75 -22.35 13.56
C ALA A 18 -5.02 -21.18 12.92
N CYS A 19 -5.07 -21.14 11.58
CA CYS A 19 -4.83 -19.97 10.76
C CYS A 19 -5.40 -18.74 11.47
N SER A 20 -4.52 -17.87 11.98
CA SER A 20 -4.94 -16.53 12.33
C SER A 20 -5.43 -15.89 11.04
N SER A 21 -6.75 -15.72 10.95
CA SER A 21 -7.34 -14.72 10.07
C SER A 21 -6.56 -13.45 10.32
N SER A 22 -5.76 -13.04 9.34
CA SER A 22 -5.00 -11.82 9.38
C SER A 22 -5.98 -10.68 9.62
N GLU A 23 -6.13 -10.28 10.88
CA GLU A 23 -6.73 -8.99 11.21
C GLU A 23 -5.89 -7.98 10.47
N GLN A 24 -6.43 -7.50 9.34
CA GLN A 24 -5.82 -6.44 8.58
C GLN A 24 -5.86 -5.23 9.50
N ASN A 25 -4.72 -4.93 10.13
CA ASN A 25 -4.56 -3.74 10.93
C ASN A 25 -4.85 -2.55 10.01
N LYS A 26 -6.06 -2.00 10.15
CA LYS A 26 -6.55 -0.87 9.36
C LYS A 26 -5.73 0.34 9.78
N ILE A 27 -5.34 1.16 8.81
CA ILE A 27 -4.71 2.44 9.15
C ILE A 27 -5.76 3.28 9.86
N GLN A 28 -5.50 3.65 11.10
CA GLN A 28 -6.37 4.58 11.80
C GLN A 28 -6.09 5.98 11.26
N ILE A 29 -7.07 6.55 10.53
CA ILE A 29 -6.96 7.89 9.97
C ILE A 29 -7.62 8.88 10.92
N HIS A 30 -6.82 9.85 11.35
CA HIS A 30 -7.25 11.04 12.07
C HIS A 30 -7.10 12.23 11.12
N PRO A 31 -8.17 12.74 10.49
CA PRO A 31 -8.07 13.77 9.45
C PRO A 31 -7.26 15.01 9.86
N GLU A 32 -7.31 15.37 11.14
CA GLU A 32 -6.51 16.42 11.76
C GLU A 32 -5.00 16.24 11.62
N ASP A 33 -4.49 15.00 11.64
CA ASP A 33 -3.06 14.67 11.55
C ASP A 33 -2.45 14.93 10.16
N TYR A 34 -3.32 15.20 9.18
CA TYR A 34 -2.96 15.43 7.78
C TYR A 34 -2.95 16.91 7.41
N LYS A 35 -3.48 17.81 8.24
CA LYS A 35 -3.46 19.25 7.96
C LYS A 35 -2.05 19.81 8.11
N VAL A 36 -1.69 20.74 7.23
CA VAL A 36 -0.42 21.47 7.28
C VAL A 36 -0.65 22.97 7.12
N GLU A 37 0.33 23.77 7.50
CA GLU A 37 0.19 25.23 7.53
C GLU A 37 0.38 25.89 6.16
N ASN A 38 1.19 25.28 5.29
CA ASN A 38 1.57 25.87 4.01
C ASN A 38 2.03 24.82 2.98
N VAL A 39 2.21 25.28 1.74
CA VAL A 39 2.60 24.43 0.60
C VAL A 39 3.94 23.72 0.81
N VAL A 40 4.92 24.36 1.47
CA VAL A 40 6.24 23.75 1.72
C VAL A 40 6.11 22.54 2.64
N GLN A 41 5.31 22.65 3.70
CA GLN A 41 5.02 21.52 4.59
C GLN A 41 4.24 20.42 3.85
N LEU A 42 3.32 20.79 2.95
CA LEU A 42 2.55 19.82 2.17
C LEU A 42 3.45 19.00 1.26
N GLU A 43 4.34 19.66 0.51
CA GLU A 43 5.32 19.00 -0.36
C GLU A 43 6.25 18.10 0.45
N GLN A 44 6.73 18.56 1.61
CA GLN A 44 7.57 17.75 2.49
C GLN A 44 6.84 16.49 3.00
N ARG A 45 5.54 16.59 3.28
CA ARG A 45 4.73 15.44 3.71
C ARG A 45 4.50 14.45 2.57
N PHE A 46 4.25 14.92 1.34
CA PHE A 46 4.19 14.04 0.16
C PHE A 46 5.52 13.33 -0.09
N GLU A 47 6.64 14.07 0.00
CA GLU A 47 7.97 13.48 -0.19
C GLU A 47 8.28 12.44 0.90
N THR A 48 7.94 12.72 2.15
CA THR A 48 8.09 11.76 3.25
C THR A 48 7.28 10.49 3.00
N LEU A 49 6.04 10.64 2.52
CA LEU A 49 5.17 9.51 2.17
C LEU A 49 5.75 8.69 1.00
N ASN A 50 6.27 9.35 -0.03
CA ASN A 50 6.93 8.69 -1.17
C ASN A 50 8.18 7.92 -0.73
N GLN A 51 9.02 8.51 0.12
CA GLN A 51 10.20 7.84 0.67
C GLN A 51 9.83 6.63 1.54
N GLN A 52 8.73 6.71 2.29
CA GLN A 52 8.23 5.57 3.05
C GLN A 52 7.80 4.44 2.13
N LEU A 53 7.00 4.73 1.09
CA LEU A 53 6.62 3.74 0.08
C LEU A 53 7.87 3.11 -0.56
N SER A 54 8.87 3.90 -0.93
CA SER A 54 10.10 3.40 -1.56
C SER A 54 10.78 2.37 -0.64
N ARG A 55 10.96 2.69 0.64
CA ARG A 55 11.54 1.75 1.62
C ARG A 55 10.71 0.48 1.78
N ASP A 56 9.40 0.64 2.00
CA ASP A 56 8.49 -0.50 2.22
C ASP A 56 8.45 -1.42 1.01
N TYR A 57 8.42 -0.84 -0.20
CA TYR A 57 8.42 -1.59 -1.45
C TYR A 57 9.71 -2.37 -1.64
N GLN A 58 10.86 -1.75 -1.43
CA GLN A 58 12.15 -2.43 -1.58
C GLN A 58 12.32 -3.56 -0.56
N ASN A 59 11.88 -3.34 0.69
CA ASN A 59 11.85 -4.39 1.71
C ASN A 59 10.90 -5.53 1.32
N PHE A 60 9.70 -5.20 0.86
CA PHE A 60 8.72 -6.17 0.40
C PHE A 60 9.25 -6.99 -0.79
N LYS A 61 9.86 -6.33 -1.78
CA LYS A 61 10.47 -6.96 -2.95
C LYS A 61 11.62 -7.88 -2.55
N LYS A 62 12.53 -7.43 -1.68
CA LYS A 62 13.63 -8.25 -1.16
C LYS A 62 13.13 -9.52 -0.48
N ASN A 63 12.09 -9.42 0.33
CA ASN A 63 11.54 -10.56 1.08
C ASN A 63 10.68 -11.50 0.21
N ASN A 64 10.26 -11.05 -0.97
CA ASN A 64 9.42 -11.81 -1.89
C ASN A 64 10.02 -11.83 -3.31
N ALA A 65 11.35 -11.89 -3.45
CA ALA A 65 12.04 -11.63 -4.72
C ALA A 65 11.54 -12.50 -5.89
N ILE A 66 11.23 -13.78 -5.63
CA ILE A 66 10.68 -14.72 -6.62
C ILE A 66 9.29 -14.36 -7.13
N ALA A 67 8.60 -13.47 -6.42
CA ALA A 67 7.28 -12.98 -6.76
C ALA A 67 7.34 -11.82 -7.78
N PHE A 68 8.52 -11.31 -8.13
CA PHE A 68 8.68 -10.20 -9.06
C PHE A 68 9.44 -10.64 -10.31
N SER A 69 8.89 -10.35 -11.49
CA SER A 69 9.57 -10.61 -12.76
C SER A 69 10.65 -9.56 -13.05
N ASP A 70 10.35 -8.30 -12.76
CA ASP A 70 11.32 -7.21 -12.81
C ASP A 70 12.14 -7.16 -11.51
N GLN A 71 13.46 -6.97 -11.63
CA GLN A 71 14.38 -6.83 -10.48
C GLN A 71 14.94 -5.40 -10.33
N SER A 72 14.51 -4.45 -11.17
CA SER A 72 14.94 -3.06 -11.08
C SER A 72 14.34 -2.36 -9.86
N ILE A 73 14.96 -1.26 -9.44
CA ILE A 73 14.50 -0.48 -8.29
C ILE A 73 13.21 0.25 -8.72
N PHE A 74 12.13 0.08 -7.96
CA PHE A 74 10.92 0.87 -8.13
C PHE A 74 11.18 2.35 -7.79
N ASP A 75 10.98 3.22 -8.78
CA ASP A 75 11.04 4.67 -8.62
C ASP A 75 9.64 5.21 -8.29
N VAL A 76 9.45 5.59 -7.02
CA VAL A 76 8.17 6.14 -6.52
C VAL A 76 7.82 7.51 -7.11
N GLN A 77 8.77 8.22 -7.71
CA GLN A 77 8.49 9.48 -8.41
C GLN A 77 7.89 9.22 -9.81
N GLN A 78 7.90 7.98 -10.27
CA GLN A 78 7.39 7.54 -11.57
C GLN A 78 6.32 6.45 -11.41
N LEU A 79 5.23 6.73 -10.68
CA LEU A 79 4.14 5.75 -10.48
C LEU A 79 3.45 5.27 -11.78
N GLN A 80 3.74 5.91 -12.91
CA GLN A 80 3.37 5.42 -14.25
C GLN A 80 4.18 4.20 -14.71
N THR A 81 5.15 3.72 -13.94
CA THR A 81 5.86 2.45 -14.22
C THR A 81 5.48 1.34 -13.26
N LEU A 82 4.47 1.58 -12.40
CA LEU A 82 4.08 0.66 -11.34
C LEU A 82 3.72 -0.76 -11.85
N ASP A 83 3.20 -0.87 -13.07
CA ASP A 83 2.90 -2.14 -13.72
C ASP A 83 4.13 -3.00 -13.97
N LEU A 84 5.28 -2.39 -14.29
CA LEU A 84 6.56 -3.10 -14.46
C LEU A 84 7.01 -3.78 -13.17
N HIS A 85 6.59 -3.25 -12.02
CA HIS A 85 6.99 -3.77 -10.74
C HIS A 85 5.89 -4.62 -10.08
N ALA A 86 4.80 -4.94 -10.77
CA ALA A 86 3.73 -5.75 -10.21
C ALA A 86 4.22 -7.14 -9.75
N VAL A 87 3.56 -7.68 -8.72
CA VAL A 87 3.75 -9.07 -8.30
C VAL A 87 3.28 -10.01 -9.41
N SER A 88 3.94 -11.14 -9.61
CA SER A 88 3.60 -12.12 -10.62
C SER A 88 2.19 -12.68 -10.40
N ARG A 89 1.51 -12.98 -11.51
CA ARG A 89 0.24 -13.71 -11.50
C ARG A 89 0.34 -15.06 -10.77
N THR A 90 1.51 -15.71 -10.78
CA THR A 90 1.71 -17.02 -10.15
C THR A 90 2.08 -16.94 -8.67
N SER A 91 2.29 -15.74 -8.12
CA SER A 91 2.63 -15.57 -6.71
C SER A 91 1.50 -16.00 -5.79
N LEU A 92 1.88 -16.40 -4.58
CA LEU A 92 0.92 -16.81 -3.56
C LEU A 92 -0.03 -15.66 -3.19
N LYS A 93 -1.29 -16.00 -2.90
CA LYS A 93 -2.32 -15.03 -2.50
C LYS A 93 -1.89 -14.08 -1.37
N PRO A 94 -1.22 -14.54 -0.29
CA PRO A 94 -0.76 -13.65 0.77
C PRO A 94 0.21 -12.56 0.29
N VAL A 95 1.08 -12.86 -0.68
CA VAL A 95 2.02 -11.88 -1.25
C VAL A 95 1.25 -10.80 -2.01
N LYS A 96 0.27 -11.19 -2.83
CA LYS A 96 -0.58 -10.23 -3.54
C LYS A 96 -1.41 -9.37 -2.59
N GLN A 97 -1.94 -9.96 -1.51
CA GLN A 97 -2.67 -9.22 -0.48
C GLN A 97 -1.77 -8.21 0.24
N ALA A 98 -0.53 -8.59 0.57
CA ALA A 98 0.44 -7.68 1.20
C ALA A 98 0.83 -6.53 0.26
N TYR A 99 1.05 -6.81 -1.03
CA TYR A 99 1.26 -5.78 -2.04
C TYR A 99 0.07 -4.82 -2.12
N CYS A 100 -1.14 -5.36 -2.22
CA CYS A 100 -2.36 -4.55 -2.26
C CYS A 100 -2.53 -3.69 -1.01
N LYS A 101 -2.24 -4.23 0.18
CA LYS A 101 -2.30 -3.48 1.42
C LYS A 101 -1.32 -2.31 1.38
N MET A 102 -0.04 -2.56 1.07
CA MET A 102 0.99 -1.52 0.99
C MET A 102 0.61 -0.40 0.02
N MET A 103 0.15 -0.76 -1.18
CA MET A 103 -0.24 0.23 -2.19
C MET A 103 -1.51 1.00 -1.81
N ASN A 104 -2.54 0.32 -1.30
CA ASN A 104 -3.76 0.99 -0.83
C ASN A 104 -3.46 1.93 0.33
N ASP A 105 -2.70 1.47 1.32
CA ASP A 105 -2.30 2.24 2.49
C ASP A 105 -1.58 3.53 2.09
N TYR A 106 -0.68 3.45 1.11
CA TYR A 106 -0.01 4.62 0.53
C TYR A 106 -1.02 5.58 -0.12
N PHE A 107 -1.89 5.08 -1.00
CA PHE A 107 -2.85 5.93 -1.71
C PHE A 107 -3.91 6.54 -0.78
N VAL A 108 -4.31 5.84 0.27
CA VAL A 108 -5.21 6.36 1.30
C VAL A 108 -4.54 7.53 2.03
N GLN A 109 -3.31 7.38 2.51
CA GLN A 109 -2.58 8.47 3.17
C GLN A 109 -2.37 9.67 2.24
N MET A 110 -2.04 9.40 0.98
CA MET A 110 -1.89 10.42 -0.06
C MET A 110 -3.20 11.19 -0.25
N TYR A 111 -4.34 10.49 -0.34
CA TYR A 111 -5.66 11.09 -0.44
C TYR A 111 -5.93 12.02 0.73
N TYR A 112 -5.83 11.56 1.98
CA TYR A 112 -6.11 12.42 3.14
C TYR A 112 -5.16 13.61 3.21
N LEU A 113 -3.87 13.43 2.88
CA LEU A 113 -2.92 14.53 2.84
C LEU A 113 -3.32 15.61 1.84
N GLY A 114 -3.73 15.24 0.63
CA GLY A 114 -4.18 16.23 -0.36
C GLY A 114 -5.56 16.79 -0.06
N HIS A 115 -6.51 15.94 0.34
CA HIS A 115 -7.90 16.32 0.59
C HIS A 115 -8.02 17.32 1.75
N GLN A 116 -7.27 17.12 2.83
CA GLN A 116 -7.27 18.04 3.98
C GLN A 116 -6.59 19.38 3.70
N ASN A 117 -5.80 19.46 2.63
CA ASN A 117 -5.02 20.63 2.24
C ASN A 117 -5.34 21.08 0.81
N ILE A 118 -6.58 20.87 0.37
CA ILE A 118 -6.99 21.01 -1.03
C ILE A 118 -6.71 22.40 -1.62
N SER A 119 -6.77 23.46 -0.79
CA SER A 119 -6.48 24.84 -1.20
C SER A 119 -4.99 25.09 -1.50
N LEU A 120 -4.10 24.23 -0.99
CA LEU A 120 -2.66 24.31 -1.21
C LEU A 120 -2.20 23.51 -2.44
N LEU A 121 -3.01 22.56 -2.93
CA LEU A 121 -2.63 21.65 -4.01
C LEU A 121 -2.28 22.36 -5.33
N SER A 122 -2.94 23.48 -5.64
CA SER A 122 -2.63 24.26 -6.86
C SER A 122 -1.23 24.86 -6.87
N GLN A 123 -0.58 24.94 -5.71
CA GLN A 123 0.75 25.50 -5.53
C GLN A 123 1.84 24.43 -5.46
N THR A 124 1.45 23.16 -5.31
CA THR A 124 2.40 22.03 -5.19
C THR A 124 2.98 21.63 -6.55
N GLN A 125 4.23 21.16 -6.54
CA GLN A 125 4.87 20.58 -7.71
C GLN A 125 4.49 19.11 -7.87
N TRP A 126 3.73 18.80 -8.93
CA TRP A 126 3.41 17.43 -9.32
C TRP A 126 3.95 17.11 -10.71
N PRO A 127 4.28 15.83 -10.99
CA PRO A 127 4.49 15.38 -12.36
C PRO A 127 3.30 15.83 -13.23
N LYS A 128 3.59 16.57 -14.30
CA LYS A 128 2.56 17.05 -15.22
C LYS A 128 1.97 15.86 -15.96
N ILE A 129 0.71 15.56 -15.67
CA ILE A 129 -0.06 14.56 -16.41
C ILE A 129 -1.16 15.24 -17.23
N LYS A 130 -1.66 14.54 -18.25
CA LYS A 130 -2.74 15.05 -19.10
C LYS A 130 -4.01 15.27 -18.26
N ASN A 131 -4.67 16.41 -18.45
CA ASN A 131 -5.94 16.76 -17.78
C ASN A 131 -5.84 16.72 -16.23
N GLN A 132 -4.72 17.17 -15.67
CA GLN A 132 -4.54 17.27 -14.22
C GLN A 132 -5.30 18.47 -13.66
N ASP A 133 -6.17 18.21 -12.69
CA ASP A 133 -6.80 19.24 -11.86
C ASP A 133 -6.76 18.71 -10.43
N LEU A 134 -5.68 18.98 -9.72
CA LEU A 134 -5.42 18.40 -8.40
C LEU A 134 -6.51 18.75 -7.38
N ILE A 135 -7.12 19.93 -7.49
CA ILE A 135 -8.22 20.31 -6.61
C ILE A 135 -9.41 19.36 -6.86
N LYS A 136 -9.78 19.14 -8.12
CA LYS A 136 -10.84 18.18 -8.45
C LYS A 136 -10.44 16.74 -8.09
N ASP A 137 -9.22 16.34 -8.42
CA ASP A 137 -8.71 14.98 -8.25
C ASP A 137 -8.70 14.56 -6.78
N PHE A 138 -8.45 15.49 -5.84
CA PHE A 138 -8.47 15.22 -4.40
C PHE A 138 -9.78 15.63 -3.71
N SER A 139 -10.78 16.15 -4.43
CA SER A 139 -12.03 16.67 -3.84
C SER A 139 -12.90 15.61 -3.15
N SER A 140 -12.74 14.34 -3.52
CA SER A 140 -13.46 13.22 -2.93
C SER A 140 -12.75 11.89 -3.21
N ALA A 141 -13.06 10.87 -2.41
CA ALA A 141 -12.54 9.52 -2.59
C ALA A 141 -12.79 8.96 -4.00
N ASP A 142 -13.97 9.22 -4.59
CA ASP A 142 -14.30 8.73 -5.93
C ASP A 142 -13.48 9.42 -7.04
N GLN A 143 -13.26 10.75 -6.93
CA GLN A 143 -12.39 11.46 -7.89
C GLN A 143 -10.94 11.01 -7.76
N PHE A 144 -10.48 10.82 -6.52
CA PHE A 144 -9.11 10.36 -6.26
C PHE A 144 -8.89 8.93 -6.73
N TYR A 145 -9.87 8.04 -6.52
CA TYR A 145 -9.84 6.68 -7.06
C TYR A 145 -9.68 6.67 -8.59
N ASP A 146 -10.47 7.47 -9.31
CA ASP A 146 -10.36 7.60 -10.77
C ASP A 146 -8.97 8.14 -11.18
N PHE A 147 -8.52 9.20 -10.51
CA PHE A 147 -7.21 9.81 -10.74
C PHE A 147 -6.07 8.78 -10.63
N ILE A 148 -6.02 8.01 -9.53
CA ILE A 148 -4.97 7.01 -9.31
C ILE A 148 -5.05 5.88 -10.33
N LEU A 149 -6.24 5.31 -10.56
CA LEU A 149 -6.38 4.11 -11.39
C LEU A 149 -6.23 4.37 -12.89
N ASN A 150 -6.54 5.59 -13.34
CA ASN A 150 -6.71 5.85 -14.77
C ASN A 150 -5.80 6.95 -15.33
N ARG A 151 -5.15 7.79 -14.50
CA ARG A 151 -4.36 8.94 -14.98
C ARG A 151 -2.97 9.07 -14.38
N TYR A 152 -2.86 8.96 -13.06
CA TYR A 152 -1.60 9.25 -12.36
C TYR A 152 -0.66 8.04 -12.27
N THR A 153 -1.21 6.83 -12.30
CA THR A 153 -0.44 5.59 -12.11
C THR A 153 -0.86 4.52 -13.10
N HIS A 154 -0.07 3.44 -13.19
CA HIS A 154 -0.49 2.19 -13.84
C HIS A 154 -1.00 1.14 -12.84
N TYR A 155 -1.64 1.57 -11.75
CA TYR A 155 -2.06 0.64 -10.69
C TYR A 155 -3.17 -0.32 -11.13
N ARG A 156 -4.02 0.07 -12.09
CA ARG A 156 -5.00 -0.83 -12.71
C ARG A 156 -4.30 -1.96 -13.45
N GLN A 157 -3.32 -1.61 -14.29
CA GLN A 157 -2.54 -2.57 -15.07
C GLN A 157 -1.73 -3.50 -14.15
N ALA A 158 -1.16 -2.97 -13.06
CA ALA A 158 -0.51 -3.79 -12.05
C ALA A 158 -1.47 -4.86 -11.48
N GLN A 159 -2.70 -4.48 -11.12
CA GLN A 159 -3.72 -5.43 -10.64
C GLN A 159 -4.10 -6.50 -11.70
N GLU A 160 -4.17 -6.11 -12.97
CA GLU A 160 -4.45 -7.02 -14.09
C GLU A 160 -3.31 -8.03 -14.30
N ILE A 161 -2.05 -7.58 -14.22
CA ILE A 161 -0.84 -8.42 -14.27
C ILE A 161 -0.86 -9.41 -13.11
N MET A 162 -1.07 -8.94 -11.87
CA MET A 162 -1.19 -9.81 -10.71
C MET A 162 -2.36 -10.80 -10.82
N GLY A 163 -3.37 -10.49 -11.65
CA GLY A 163 -4.66 -11.18 -11.64
C GLY A 163 -5.34 -11.10 -10.28
N PHE A 164 -5.20 -9.96 -9.59
CA PHE A 164 -5.69 -9.77 -8.23
C PHE A 164 -6.04 -8.29 -8.00
N GLY A 165 -7.30 -8.01 -7.69
CA GLY A 165 -7.79 -6.66 -7.43
C GLY A 165 -7.49 -6.22 -5.99
N CYS A 166 -6.95 -5.02 -5.83
CA CYS A 166 -6.56 -4.48 -4.53
C CYS A 166 -7.69 -3.74 -3.80
N ASN A 167 -8.81 -3.43 -4.47
CA ASN A 167 -9.97 -2.75 -3.91
C ASN A 167 -9.67 -1.40 -3.21
N LEU A 168 -8.90 -0.54 -3.88
CA LEU A 168 -8.62 0.82 -3.40
C LEU A 168 -9.89 1.62 -3.08
N LYS A 169 -10.97 1.42 -3.84
CA LYS A 169 -12.24 2.11 -3.62
C LYS A 169 -12.78 1.86 -2.20
N GLN A 170 -12.78 0.60 -1.76
CA GLN A 170 -13.16 0.24 -0.40
C GLN A 170 -12.19 0.84 0.62
N ALA A 171 -10.88 0.76 0.37
CA ALA A 171 -9.88 1.32 1.28
C ALA A 171 -10.04 2.84 1.51
N LEU A 172 -10.47 3.60 0.49
CA LEU A 172 -10.73 5.03 0.62
C LEU A 172 -12.03 5.37 1.38
N GLN A 173 -12.93 4.40 1.58
CA GLN A 173 -14.23 4.59 2.22
C GLN A 173 -14.29 4.08 3.67
N GLU A 174 -13.34 3.25 4.08
CA GLU A 174 -13.37 2.54 5.36
C GLU A 174 -12.64 3.25 6.51
N ASN A 175 -12.18 4.49 6.29
CA ASN A 175 -11.34 5.24 7.24
C ASN A 175 -11.92 6.60 7.60
#